data_AF-X1L4C1-F1
#
_entry.id   AF-X1L4C1-F1
#
_cell.length_a   1.000
_cell.length_b   1.000
_cell.length_c   1.000
_cell.angle_alpha   90.00
_cell.angle_beta   90.00
_cell.angle_gamma   90.00
#
_symmetry.space_group_name_H-M   'P 1'
#
loop_
_entity.id
_entity.type
_entity.pdbx_description
1 polymer ?
#
loop_
_entity_poly.entity_id
_entity_poly.type
_entity_poly.pdbx_seq_one_letter_code
_entity_poly.pdbx_strand_id
1 'polypeptide(L)' 'MSEVKRSFDGVWTLEGDELHLDIPQLLLVSRLENTQENRDLAVRIAAKLAANYLPYALITITRAF' A
#
# COMPACT_ATOMS: atom_id res chain seq x y z
N MET A 1 -2.64 -3.48 -22.88
CA MET A 1 -1.46 -3.23 -22.02
C MET A 1 -1.87 -2.13 -21.06
N SER A 2 -2.08 -2.45 -19.77
CA SER A 2 -2.47 -1.45 -18.78
C SER A 2 -1.24 -0.65 -18.33
N GLU A 3 -1.37 0.67 -18.30
CA GLU A 3 -0.30 1.59 -17.91
C GLU A 3 -0.15 1.59 -16.38
N VAL A 4 1.03 1.20 -15.88
CA VAL A 4 1.32 1.20 -14.44
C VAL A 4 1.76 2.59 -14.03
N LYS A 5 0.94 3.29 -13.24
CA LYS A 5 1.30 4.60 -12.67
C LYS A 5 1.73 4.42 -11.22
N ARG A 6 2.99 4.76 -10.94
CA ARG A 6 3.55 4.80 -9.58
C ARG A 6 3.35 6.18 -8.97
N SER A 7 2.87 6.25 -7.73
CA SER A 7 2.75 7.49 -6.97
C SER A 7 3.26 7.32 -5.54
N PHE A 8 3.64 8.43 -4.90
CA PHE A 8 4.26 8.48 -3.55
C PHE A 8 5.46 7.53 -3.40
N ASP A 9 6.63 7.92 -3.92
CA ASP A 9 7.93 7.22 -3.72
C ASP A 9 7.93 5.71 -4.03
N GLY A 10 7.00 5.24 -4.87
CA GLY A 10 6.84 3.82 -5.21
C GLY A 10 6.09 2.98 -4.16
N VAL A 11 5.52 3.62 -3.12
CA VAL A 11 4.70 2.97 -2.09
C VAL A 11 3.37 2.51 -2.68
N TRP A 12 2.77 3.33 -3.54
CA TRP A 12 1.51 3.01 -4.19
C TRP A 12 1.71 2.77 -5.68
N THR A 13 1.12 1.69 -6.16
CA THR A 13 1.10 1.34 -7.58
C THR A 13 -0.35 1.20 -8.03
N LEU A 14 -0.75 1.94 -9.04
CA LEU A 14 -2.05 1.78 -9.67
C LEU A 14 -1.90 0.88 -10.90
N GLU A 15 -2.56 -0.27 -10.90
CA GLU A 15 -2.61 -1.22 -12.02
C GLU A 15 -4.05 -1.36 -12.50
N GLY A 16 -4.40 -0.64 -13.57
CA GLY A 16 -5.81 -0.49 -13.98
C GLY A 16 -6.60 0.29 -12.93
N ASP A 17 -7.63 -0.34 -12.37
CA ASP A 17 -8.47 0.24 -11.30
C ASP A 17 -8.07 -0.27 -9.90
N GLU A 18 -7.03 -1.10 -9.81
CA GLU A 18 -6.54 -1.65 -8.54
C GLU A 18 -5.41 -0.80 -7.96
N LEU A 19 -5.54 -0.45 -6.68
CA LEU A 19 -4.51 0.26 -5.94
C LEU A 19 -3.72 -0.71 -5.06
N HIS A 20 -2.44 -0.84 -5.38
CA HIS A 20 -1.49 -1.72 -4.70
C HIS A 20 -0.65 -0.95 -3.70
N LEU A 21 -0.56 -1.46 -2.47
CA LEU A 21 0.33 -0.93 -1.44
C LEU A 21 1.53 -1.86 -1.24
N ASP A 22 2.73 -1.30 -1.40
CA ASP A 22 4.00 -1.94 -1.06
C ASP A 22 4.36 -1.63 0.41
N ILE A 23 4.13 -2.60 1.29
CA ILE A 23 4.40 -2.48 2.74
C ILE A 23 5.90 -2.33 3.02
N PRO A 24 6.82 -3.15 2.48
CA PRO A 24 8.25 -2.94 2.62
C PRO A 24 8.70 -1.52 2.25
N GLN A 25 8.23 -0.99 1.11
CA GLN A 25 8.57 0.36 0.68
C GLN A 25 7.97 1.42 1.61
N LEU A 26 6.74 1.23 2.10
CA LEU A 26 6.11 2.11 3.09
C LEU A 26 6.94 2.19 4.39
N LEU A 27 7.41 1.04 4.88
CA LEU A 27 8.25 1.00 6.09
C LEU A 27 9.59 1.67 5.83
N LEU A 28 10.20 1.46 4.66
CA LEU A 28 11.45 2.10 4.25
C LEU A 28 11.33 3.63 4.23
N VAL A 29 10.31 4.19 3.57
CA VAL A 29 10.12 5.65 3.50
C VAL A 29 9.76 6.24 4.88
N SER A 30 9.10 5.45 5.72
CA SER A 30 8.77 5.83 7.10
C SER A 30 9.94 5.65 8.07
N ARG A 31 11.09 5.15 7.61
CA ARG A 31 12.27 4.80 8.42
C ARG A 31 11.94 3.87 9.59
N LEU A 32 10.97 2.99 9.37
CA LEU A 32 10.58 1.95 10.32
C LEU A 32 11.31 0.65 9.97
N GLU A 33 11.72 -0.09 10.99
CA GLU A 33 12.25 -1.43 10.79
C GLU A 33 11.18 -2.35 10.18
N ASN A 34 11.58 -3.26 9.30
CA ASN A 34 10.68 -4.23 8.70
C ASN A 34 10.40 -5.41 9.65
N THR A 35 9.77 -5.12 10.78
CA THR A 35 9.31 -6.10 11.77
C THR A 35 7.88 -6.56 11.45
N GLN A 36 7.47 -7.71 11.98
CA GLN A 36 6.10 -8.20 11.82
C GLN A 36 5.07 -7.21 12.37
N GLU A 37 5.36 -6.60 13.52
CA GLU A 37 4.48 -5.62 14.15
C GLU A 37 4.29 -4.38 13.26
N ASN A 38 5.36 -3.87 12.66
CA ASN A 38 5.30 -2.72 11.77
C ASN A 38 4.56 -3.05 10.47
N ARG A 39 4.72 -4.28 9.93
CA ARG A 39 3.94 -4.76 8.78
C ARG A 39 2.44 -4.81 9.12
N ASP A 40 2.08 -5.38 10.26
CA ASP A 40 0.68 -5.48 10.70
C ASP A 40 0.05 -4.10 10.92
N LEU A 41 0.80 -3.16 11.51
CA LEU A 41 0.37 -1.76 11.67
C LEU A 41 0.14 -1.09 10.31
N ALA A 42 1.08 -1.24 9.37
CA ALA A 42 0.98 -0.70 8.03
C ALA A 42 -0.26 -1.21 7.28
N VAL A 43 -0.53 -2.52 7.35
CA VAL A 43 -1.72 -3.16 6.77
C VAL A 43 -3.01 -2.59 7.39
N ARG A 44 -3.07 -2.45 8.72
CA ARG A 44 -4.24 -1.90 9.41
C ARG A 44 -4.51 -0.44 9.05
N ILE A 45 -3.45 0.37 8.95
CA ILE A 45 -3.56 1.78 8.54
C ILE A 45 -4.04 1.86 7.09
N ALA A 46 -3.45 1.07 6.19
CA ALA A 46 -3.85 1.00 4.79
C ALA A 46 -5.32 0.63 4.62
N ALA A 47 -5.79 -0.40 5.31
CA ALA A 47 -7.20 -0.82 5.29
C ALA A 47 -8.14 0.27 5.81
N LYS A 48 -7.74 1.00 6.87
CA LYS A 48 -8.52 2.14 7.37
C LYS A 48 -8.55 3.31 6.39
N LEU A 49 -7.43 3.62 5.74
CA LEU A 49 -7.38 4.69 4.73
C LEU A 49 -8.21 4.31 3.50
N ALA A 50 -8.14 3.05 3.07
CA ALA A 50 -8.97 2.49 2.00
C ALA A 50 -10.45 2.76 2.25
N ALA A 51 -10.93 2.35 3.43
CA ALA A 51 -12.33 2.44 3.81
C ALA A 51 -12.83 3.89 3.89
N ASN A 52 -11.95 4.85 4.22
CA ASN A 52 -12.35 6.25 4.43
C ASN A 52 -12.20 7.13 3.18
N TYR A 53 -11.16 6.91 2.37
CA TYR A 53 -10.79 7.83 1.29
C TYR A 53 -10.99 7.27 -0.11
N LEU A 54 -11.11 5.94 -0.22
CA LEU A 54 -11.25 5.25 -1.51
C LEU A 54 -12.39 4.22 -1.44
N PRO A 55 -13.63 4.63 -1.13
CA PRO A 55 -14.75 3.70 -0.95
C PRO A 55 -15.07 2.88 -2.21
N TYR A 56 -14.59 3.31 -3.37
CA TYR A 56 -14.80 2.67 -4.67
C TYR A 56 -13.55 2.04 -5.28
N ALA A 57 -12.37 2.19 -4.66
CA ALA A 57 -11.16 1.55 -5.17
C ALA A 57 -10.97 0.19 -4.50
N LEU A 58 -10.76 -0.85 -5.32
CA LEU A 58 -10.30 -2.13 -4.81
C LEU A 58 -8.84 -1.96 -4.38
N ILE A 59 -8.58 -2.03 -3.07
CA ILE A 59 -7.21 -1.95 -2.54
C ILE A 59 -6.66 -3.36 -2.38
N THR A 60 -5.69 -3.70 -3.21
CA THR A 60 -4.99 -4.98 -3.20
C THR A 60 -3.69 -4.83 -2.41
N ILE A 61 -3.69 -5.23 -1.13
CA ILE A 61 -2.47 -5.22 -0.30
C ILE A 61 -1.56 -6.35 -0.78
N THR A 62 -0.51 -6.01 -1.52
CA THR A 62 0.10 -6.96 -2.45
C THR A 62 1.24 -7.76 -1.82
N ARG A 63 1.85 -7.29 -0.71
CA ARG A 63 2.96 -7.99 -0.05
C ARG A 63 2.99 -7.77 1.46
N ALA A 64 2.38 -8.69 2.20
CA ALA A 64 2.59 -8.88 3.63
C ALA A 64 3.31 -10.22 3.82
N PHE A 65 4.63 -10.24 3.61
CA PHE A 65 5.48 -11.38 3.97
C PHE A 65 6.65 -10.83 4.80
#